data_AF-A0AAU4B982-F1
#
_entry.id   AF-A0AAU4B982-F1
#
_cell.length_a   1.000
_cell.length_b   1.000
_cell.length_c   1.000
_cell.angle_alpha   90.00
_cell.angle_beta   90.00
_cell.angle_gamma   90.00
#
_symmetry.space_group_name_H-M   'P 1'
#
loop_
_entity.id
_entity.type
_entity.pdbx_description
1 polymer ?
#
loop_
_entity_poly.entity_id
_entity_poly.type
_entity_poly.pdbx_seq_one_letter_code
_entity_poly.pdbx_strand_id
1 'polypeptide(L)'
;MRMPARCCEAPEPAPLLVLTNDRSGHYRVESCASCGGALIEHYSFDDWDTGNPADFNMYWWWRMDAPDAASFRQAITVCPAPLDPTCGCPVHTSLRATTPAPLPPAVETPYEDAEVPQTTFETDGDALHWRPC
;
A
#
# COMPACT_ATOMS: atom_id res chain seq x y z
N MET A 1 18.99 -2.33 10.76
CA MET A 1 18.41 -3.42 9.96
C MET A 1 18.13 -2.88 8.58
N ARG A 2 18.57 -3.57 7.52
CA ARG A 2 18.28 -3.20 6.13
C ARG A 2 16.85 -3.69 5.85
N MET A 3 15.91 -2.79 5.55
CA MET A 3 14.62 -3.22 5.03
C MET A 3 14.86 -3.94 3.70
N PRO A 4 14.14 -5.05 3.41
CA PRO A 4 14.19 -5.66 2.09
C PRO A 4 13.97 -4.59 1.01
N ALA A 5 14.69 -4.69 -0.11
CA ALA A 5 14.49 -3.78 -1.23
C ALA A 5 13.10 -4.01 -1.83
N ARG A 6 12.11 -3.17 -1.46
CA ARG A 6 10.72 -3.37 -1.91
C ARG A 6 10.43 -2.73 -3.27
N CYS A 7 10.88 -1.48 -3.49
CA CYS A 7 10.72 -0.79 -4.78
C CYS A 7 12.04 -0.56 -5.54
N CYS A 8 13.18 -0.44 -4.84
CA CYS A 8 14.54 -0.35 -5.39
C CYS A 8 15.57 -0.75 -4.32
N GLU A 9 16.88 -0.80 -4.67
CA GLU A 9 17.95 -1.29 -3.77
C GLU A 9 18.10 -0.48 -2.46
N ALA A 10 17.85 0.83 -2.53
CA ALA A 10 17.93 1.75 -1.40
C ALA A 10 16.70 2.68 -1.42
N PRO A 11 15.54 2.22 -0.93
CA PRO A 11 14.31 2.98 -0.97
C PRO A 11 14.33 4.11 0.06
N GLU A 12 13.78 5.26 -0.32
CA GLU A 12 13.58 6.43 0.54
C GLU A 12 12.08 6.74 0.58
N PRO A 13 11.29 5.98 1.36
CA PRO A 13 9.84 6.11 1.38
C PRO A 13 9.40 7.38 2.11
N ALA A 14 8.42 8.06 1.53
CA ALA A 14 7.69 9.17 2.14
C ALA A 14 6.18 8.90 2.00
N PRO A 15 5.37 9.07 3.06
CA PRO A 15 3.93 8.86 3.00
C PRO A 15 3.28 9.69 1.90
N LEU A 16 2.48 9.03 1.07
CA LEU A 16 1.74 9.66 -0.03
C LEU A 16 0.23 9.61 0.21
N LEU A 17 -0.27 8.47 0.70
CA LEU A 17 -1.67 8.27 1.03
C LEU A 17 -1.78 7.29 2.20
N VAL A 18 -2.62 7.58 3.20
CA VAL A 18 -2.91 6.68 4.32
C VAL A 18 -4.38 6.29 4.26
N LEU A 19 -4.65 5.06 3.83
CA LEU A 19 -6.01 4.53 3.71
C LEU A 19 -6.56 4.12 5.08
N THR A 20 -5.78 3.37 5.86
CA THR A 20 -6.12 2.99 7.24
C THR A 20 -4.86 3.04 8.11
N ASN A 21 -5.03 3.33 9.41
CA ASN A 21 -3.96 3.30 10.39
C ASN A 21 -4.57 3.20 11.80
N ASP A 22 -4.85 1.99 12.24
CA ASP A 22 -5.42 1.72 13.56
C ASP A 22 -4.75 0.50 14.21
N ARG A 23 -5.31 0.04 15.35
CA ARG A 23 -4.76 -1.07 16.12
C ARG A 23 -4.81 -2.42 15.40
N SER A 24 -5.71 -2.56 14.43
CA SER A 24 -5.98 -3.79 13.69
C SER A 24 -5.24 -3.82 12.35
N GLY A 25 -4.56 -2.75 11.98
CA GLY A 25 -3.78 -2.74 10.75
C GLY A 25 -3.49 -1.34 10.21
N HIS A 26 -2.74 -1.32 9.11
CA HIS A 26 -2.55 -0.12 8.32
C HIS A 26 -2.55 -0.46 6.83
N TYR A 27 -2.98 0.52 6.04
CA TYR A 27 -2.95 0.43 4.60
C TYR A 27 -2.46 1.77 4.07
N ARG A 28 -1.27 1.80 3.47
CA ARG A 28 -0.63 3.04 3.03
C ARG A 28 0.07 2.90 1.69
N VAL A 29 0.18 4.04 1.01
CA VAL A 29 0.99 4.23 -0.19
C VAL A 29 2.09 5.22 0.15
N GLU A 30 3.33 4.87 -0.18
CA GLU A 30 4.53 5.65 0.07
C GLU A 30 5.25 5.90 -1.25
N SER A 31 5.59 7.14 -1.56
CA SER A 31 6.47 7.45 -2.70
C SER A 31 7.93 7.18 -2.35
N CYS A 32 8.75 6.75 -3.30
CA CYS A 32 10.18 6.57 -3.11
C CYS A 32 10.96 7.70 -3.79
N ALA A 33 11.72 8.50 -3.02
CA ALA A 33 12.55 9.58 -3.57
C ALA A 33 13.74 9.07 -4.40
N SER A 34 14.23 7.87 -4.09
CA SER A 34 15.41 7.25 -4.73
C SER A 34 15.14 6.79 -6.17
N CYS A 35 14.02 6.11 -6.42
CA CYS A 35 13.67 5.60 -7.76
C CYS A 35 12.49 6.33 -8.42
N GLY A 36 11.79 7.20 -7.70
CA GLY A 36 10.58 7.86 -8.17
C GLY A 36 9.34 6.96 -8.24
N GLY A 37 9.45 5.67 -7.88
CA GLY A 37 8.33 4.74 -7.77
C GLY A 37 7.49 4.94 -6.51
N ALA A 38 6.65 3.97 -6.20
CA ALA A 38 5.91 3.92 -4.94
C ALA A 38 5.81 2.49 -4.40
N LEU A 39 5.67 2.40 -3.08
CA LEU A 39 5.41 1.19 -2.32
C LEU A 39 4.00 1.27 -1.75
N ILE A 40 3.25 0.19 -1.88
CA ILE A 40 2.00 -0.01 -1.18
C ILE A 40 2.28 -1.03 -0.08
N GLU A 41 1.93 -0.70 1.16
CA GLU A 41 2.03 -1.60 2.30
C GLU A 41 0.65 -1.79 2.91
N HIS A 42 0.26 -3.06 3.04
CA HIS A 42 -0.94 -3.46 3.76
C HIS A 42 -0.54 -4.39 4.90
N TYR A 43 -0.89 -4.01 6.11
CA TYR A 43 -0.76 -4.79 7.31
C TYR A 43 -2.14 -5.04 7.89
N SER A 44 -2.43 -6.29 8.17
CA SER A 44 -3.61 -6.71 8.92
C SER A 44 -3.16 -7.48 10.15
N PHE A 45 -3.73 -7.12 11.30
CA PHE A 45 -3.72 -7.91 12.51
C PHE A 45 -5.09 -8.57 12.67
N ASP A 46 -5.18 -9.86 12.36
CA ASP A 46 -6.39 -10.65 12.58
C ASP A 46 -6.20 -11.46 13.86
N ASP A 47 -6.85 -11.07 14.96
CA ASP A 47 -6.73 -11.72 16.26
C ASP A 47 -7.73 -12.85 16.48
N TRP A 48 -8.33 -13.37 15.40
CA TRP A 48 -9.29 -14.45 15.49
C TRP A 48 -8.71 -15.64 16.25
N ASP A 49 -9.47 -16.14 17.22
CA ASP A 49 -9.13 -17.10 18.30
C ASP A 49 -8.78 -18.52 17.80
N THR A 50 -7.84 -18.66 16.85
CA THR A 50 -7.40 -19.95 16.28
C THR A 50 -6.32 -20.62 17.12
N GLY A 51 -5.79 -19.95 18.15
CA GLY A 51 -4.77 -20.50 19.05
C GLY A 51 -3.38 -20.67 18.44
N ASN A 52 -3.14 -20.17 17.21
CA ASN A 52 -1.85 -20.19 16.56
C ASN A 52 -1.28 -18.75 16.41
N PRO A 53 -0.29 -18.35 17.21
CA PRO A 53 0.28 -16.99 17.21
C PRO A 53 0.88 -16.53 15.89
N ALA A 54 1.25 -17.47 15.02
CA ALA A 54 1.87 -17.22 13.72
C ALA A 54 0.90 -16.60 12.70
N ASP A 55 -0.42 -16.73 12.89
CA ASP A 55 -1.42 -16.35 11.88
C ASP A 55 -1.94 -14.90 12.04
N PHE A 56 -1.49 -14.17 13.07
CA PHE A 56 -2.09 -12.89 13.42
C PHE A 56 -1.55 -11.70 12.65
N ASN A 57 -0.23 -11.67 12.36
CA ASN A 57 0.39 -10.57 11.65
C ASN A 57 0.51 -10.91 10.17
N MET A 58 -0.14 -10.14 9.32
CA MET A 58 -0.10 -10.37 7.88
C MET A 58 0.34 -9.09 7.18
N TYR A 59 1.50 -9.16 6.54
CA TYR A 59 2.00 -8.07 5.73
C TYR A 59 2.03 -8.43 4.24
N TRP A 60 1.59 -7.49 3.42
CA TRP A 60 1.65 -7.54 1.96
C TRP A 60 2.23 -6.25 1.40
N TRP A 61 2.89 -6.37 0.24
CA TRP A 61 3.43 -5.22 -0.47
C TRP A 61 3.22 -5.32 -1.96
N TRP A 62 3.09 -4.15 -2.59
CA TRP A 62 3.09 -3.97 -4.03
C TRP A 62 3.94 -2.78 -4.39
N ARG A 63 4.39 -2.71 -5.63
CA ARG A 63 5.13 -1.56 -6.14
C ARG A 63 4.48 -0.96 -7.37
N MET A 64 4.62 0.35 -7.50
CA MET A 64 4.42 1.09 -8.74
C MET A 64 5.78 1.54 -9.26
N ASP A 65 5.96 1.51 -10.58
CA ASP A 65 7.13 2.11 -11.20
C ASP A 65 7.03 3.66 -11.18
N ALA A 66 8.06 4.35 -11.67
CA ALA A 66 8.08 5.80 -11.61
C ALA A 66 6.97 6.49 -12.44
N PRO A 67 6.66 6.06 -13.68
CA PRO A 67 5.51 6.54 -14.43
C PRO A 67 4.16 6.34 -13.71
N ASP A 68 3.90 5.13 -13.21
CA ASP A 68 2.66 4.81 -12.50
C ASP A 68 2.55 5.63 -11.21
N ALA A 69 3.63 5.71 -10.42
CA ALA A 69 3.65 6.49 -9.19
C ALA A 69 3.47 8.01 -9.44
N ALA A 70 4.01 8.54 -10.54
CA ALA A 70 3.80 9.93 -10.93
C ALA A 70 2.34 10.21 -11.33
N SER A 71 1.71 9.27 -12.03
CA SER A 71 0.31 9.34 -12.39
C SER A 71 -0.58 9.25 -11.15
N PHE A 72 -0.25 8.34 -10.22
CA PHE A 72 -0.98 8.17 -8.97
C PHE A 72 -0.95 9.44 -8.13
N ARG A 73 0.23 10.07 -8.00
CA ARG A 73 0.39 11.37 -7.32
C ARG A 73 -0.54 12.44 -7.88
N GLN A 74 -0.70 12.51 -9.20
CA GLN A 74 -1.61 13.47 -9.83
C GLN A 74 -3.08 13.12 -9.52
N ALA A 75 -3.45 11.85 -9.63
CA ALA A 75 -4.82 11.39 -9.41
C ALA A 75 -5.31 11.65 -7.98
N ILE A 76 -4.44 11.51 -6.97
CA ILE A 76 -4.84 11.74 -5.57
C ILE A 76 -4.87 13.23 -5.16
N THR A 77 -4.48 14.17 -6.02
CA THR A 77 -4.50 15.62 -5.69
C THR A 77 -5.89 16.16 -5.37
N VAL A 78 -6.94 15.46 -5.84
CA VAL A 78 -8.33 15.78 -5.51
C VAL A 78 -8.70 15.46 -4.06
N CYS A 79 -7.87 14.68 -3.36
CA CYS A 79 -8.05 14.40 -1.95
C CYS A 79 -7.63 15.60 -1.09
N PRO A 80 -8.53 16.12 -0.21
CA PRO A 80 -8.20 17.27 0.63
C PRO A 80 -7.25 16.93 1.80
N ALA A 81 -7.16 15.66 2.19
CA ALA A 81 -6.37 15.21 3.33
C ALA A 81 -5.81 13.80 3.10
N PRO A 82 -4.83 13.63 2.17
CA PRO A 82 -4.32 12.31 1.78
C PRO A 82 -3.62 11.55 2.91
N LEU A 83 -3.14 12.24 3.94
CA LEU A 83 -2.48 11.62 5.08
C LEU A 83 -3.42 11.38 6.28
N ASP A 84 -4.70 11.77 6.15
CA ASP A 84 -5.71 11.55 7.19
C ASP A 84 -6.46 10.23 6.92
N PRO A 85 -6.22 9.17 7.72
CA PRO A 85 -6.89 7.89 7.55
C PRO A 85 -8.40 7.94 7.80
N THR A 86 -8.95 9.05 8.30
CA THR A 86 -10.39 9.24 8.47
C THR A 86 -11.05 9.96 7.29
N CYS A 87 -10.27 10.41 6.30
CA CYS A 87 -10.78 11.07 5.12
C CYS A 87 -11.77 10.14 4.36
N GLY A 88 -12.96 10.65 4.07
CA GLY A 88 -14.04 9.92 3.39
C GLY A 88 -14.21 10.29 1.92
N CYS A 89 -13.20 10.88 1.29
CA CYS A 89 -13.29 11.29 -0.11
C CYS A 89 -13.36 10.06 -1.06
N PRO A 90 -13.81 10.24 -2.31
CA PRO A 90 -13.94 9.12 -3.27
C PRO A 90 -12.66 8.29 -3.43
N VAL A 91 -11.49 8.93 -3.50
CA VAL A 91 -10.17 8.28 -3.55
C VAL A 91 -9.97 7.30 -2.38
N HIS A 92 -10.23 7.74 -1.14
CA HIS A 92 -10.07 6.89 0.03
C HIS A 92 -11.11 5.77 0.06
N THR A 93 -12.37 6.10 -0.23
CA THR A 93 -13.46 5.11 -0.21
C THR A 93 -13.24 4.01 -1.24
N SER A 94 -12.82 4.34 -2.46
CA SER A 94 -12.60 3.35 -3.53
C SER A 94 -11.36 2.48 -3.27
N LEU A 95 -10.26 3.08 -2.82
CA LEU A 95 -9.02 2.35 -2.56
C LEU A 95 -9.08 1.50 -1.28
N ARG A 96 -9.85 1.90 -0.25
CA ARG A 96 -10.11 1.03 0.92
C ARG A 96 -10.92 -0.21 0.57
N ALA A 97 -11.79 -0.11 -0.43
CA ALA A 97 -12.68 -1.21 -0.83
C ALA A 97 -11.98 -2.27 -1.67
N THR A 98 -10.72 -2.05 -2.07
CA THR A 98 -9.99 -2.94 -2.97
C THR A 98 -8.57 -3.17 -2.48
N THR A 99 -8.06 -4.37 -2.74
CA THR A 99 -6.65 -4.73 -2.52
C THR A 99 -6.00 -4.91 -3.91
N PRO A 100 -4.74 -4.52 -4.13
CA PRO A 100 -4.13 -4.66 -5.43
C PRO A 100 -3.94 -6.14 -5.80
N ALA A 101 -3.99 -6.42 -7.10
CA ALA A 101 -3.78 -7.75 -7.66
C ALA A 101 -2.43 -7.82 -8.40
N PRO A 102 -1.74 -8.98 -8.41
CA PRO A 102 -2.05 -10.18 -7.64
C PRO A 102 -1.84 -9.97 -6.14
N LEU A 103 -2.54 -10.74 -5.30
CA LEU A 103 -2.30 -10.75 -3.85
C LEU A 103 -1.12 -11.70 -3.56
N PRO A 104 0.07 -11.19 -3.17
CA PRO A 104 1.20 -12.05 -2.85
C PRO A 104 0.94 -12.83 -1.55
N PRO A 105 1.73 -13.88 -1.24
CA PRO A 105 1.72 -14.49 0.07
C PRO A 105 2.03 -13.45 1.16
N ALA A 106 1.31 -13.51 2.27
CA ALA A 106 1.62 -12.68 3.43
C ALA A 106 2.93 -13.17 4.09
N VAL A 107 3.61 -12.26 4.77
CA VAL A 107 4.71 -12.60 5.69
C VAL A 107 4.36 -12.11 7.10
N GLU A 108 5.01 -12.67 8.12
CA GLU A 108 4.68 -12.40 9.52
C GLU A 108 5.33 -11.12 10.04
N THR A 109 6.46 -10.71 9.44
CA THR A 109 7.20 -9.52 9.87
C THR A 109 7.58 -8.59 8.72
N PRO A 110 7.68 -7.27 8.95
CA PRO A 110 8.04 -6.33 7.89
C PRO A 110 9.52 -6.39 7.49
N TYR A 111 10.29 -7.33 8.02
CA TYR A 111 11.73 -7.49 7.77
C TYR A 111 12.05 -8.75 6.96
N GLU A 112 11.06 -9.63 6.76
CA GLU A 112 11.19 -10.82 5.93
C GLU A 112 11.20 -10.47 4.44
N ASP A 113 11.88 -11.30 3.66
CA ASP A 113 11.82 -11.24 2.20
C ASP A 113 10.39 -11.52 1.75
N ALA A 114 9.80 -10.56 1.03
CA ALA A 114 8.43 -10.64 0.56
C ALA A 114 8.38 -10.53 -0.96
N GLU A 115 7.39 -11.18 -1.57
CA GLU A 115 7.06 -10.92 -2.96
C GLU A 115 6.45 -9.50 -3.06
N VAL A 116 6.96 -8.71 -4.00
CA VAL A 116 6.49 -7.33 -4.23
C VAL A 116 6.06 -7.18 -5.70
N PRO A 117 4.89 -7.72 -6.07
CA PRO A 117 4.40 -7.62 -7.44
C PRO A 117 4.18 -6.15 -7.84
N GLN A 118 4.29 -5.89 -9.14
CA GLN A 118 3.93 -4.60 -9.69
C GLN A 118 2.41 -4.48 -9.78
N THR A 119 1.88 -3.30 -9.50
CA THR A 119 0.48 -2.95 -9.72
C THR A 119 0.41 -1.55 -10.32
N THR A 120 -0.71 -1.26 -10.97
CA THR A 120 -1.06 0.09 -11.45
C THR A 120 -2.44 0.45 -10.94
N PHE A 121 -2.99 1.56 -11.40
CA PHE A 121 -4.31 2.02 -11.03
C PHE A 121 -5.02 2.62 -12.25
N GLU A 122 -6.34 2.69 -12.17
CA GLU A 122 -7.16 3.43 -13.11
C GLU A 122 -8.04 4.42 -12.37
N THR A 123 -8.52 5.43 -13.09
CA THR A 123 -9.48 6.41 -12.59
C THR A 123 -10.83 6.18 -13.27
N ASP A 124 -11.90 6.10 -12.49
CA ASP A 124 -13.29 6.16 -12.96
C ASP A 124 -13.97 7.36 -12.28
N GLY A 125 -14.00 8.50 -12.99
CA GLY A 125 -14.35 9.78 -12.40
C GLY A 125 -13.40 10.15 -11.26
N ASP A 126 -13.95 10.36 -10.05
CA ASP A 126 -13.18 10.66 -8.83
C ASP A 126 -12.73 9.39 -8.07
N ALA A 127 -13.13 8.21 -8.52
CA ALA A 127 -12.75 6.94 -7.91
C ALA A 127 -11.44 6.41 -8.52
N LEU A 128 -10.60 5.80 -7.67
CA LEU A 128 -9.40 5.08 -8.09
C LEU A 128 -9.54 3.59 -7.79
N HIS A 129 -9.11 2.75 -8.72
CA HIS A 129 -9.13 1.29 -8.58
C HIS A 129 -7.78 0.69 -8.91
N TRP A 130 -7.32 -0.26 -8.09
CA TRP A 130 -6.10 -1.01 -8.38
C TRP A 130 -6.27 -1.92 -9.58
N ARG A 131 -5.20 -2.07 -10.36
CA ARG A 131 -5.14 -2.96 -11.52
C ARG A 131 -3.87 -3.82 -11.46
N PRO A 132 -3.96 -5.10 -11.86
CA PRO A 132 -2.75 -5.87 -12.13
C PRO A 132 -2.02 -5.27 -13.34
N CYS A 133 -0.70 -5.38 -13.33
CA CYS A 133 0.13 -5.08 -14.49
C CYS A 133 0.15 -6.22 -15.51
#